data_AF-A0A5B9WRT7-F1
#
_entry.id   AF-A0A5B9WRT7-F1
#
_cell.length_a   1.000
_cell.length_b   1.000
_cell.length_c   1.000
_cell.angle_alpha   90.00
_cell.angle_beta   90.00
_cell.angle_gamma   90.00
#
_symmetry.space_group_name_H-M   'P 1'
#
loop_
_entity.id
_entity.type
_entity.pdbx_description
1 polymer ?
#
loop_
_entity_poly.entity_id
_entity_poly.type
_entity_poly.pdbx_seq_one_letter_code
_entity_poly.pdbx_strand_id
1 'polypeptide(L)'
;MLFTTDKQTLEDLNIFGRHGGDSVFNIFNRCITKGGAAVMEEMFRYPLSDEKAINRRSGIIQYFAVNGTVFPMQSALFDAAEAYLANTDERTKLQPEEPGIGKKLGHLIGTDTETALLVKGISALVELMKNMHSFITSLNLPEDHGYFPEKAAVTALLSEPDLAPVFNSKGRPSGAAMAAYDALLRFRHRSSMQQLLRHIYHLDVYVSVAKVAQERRFVFPAALPEDRHMLHLKGVFHPQLKNAVPNTIHVTPDNNVTFLTGANMAGKSTFMKSLGIAVFLAHMGFPVAAERMEFSVLNGIYTTINLPDDLGMGASHFYAEVLRVKKMAQELSQSRNLLIIFDELFRGTNVKDAYEATIAVTEGFAGKPGSLFVISTHIIEAGEVLRQRCRNIRFIFLPTRMQGNTPVYTYSLEEGITDDRHGMVIINNAQILDILAKGTPKEV
;
A
#
# COMPACT_ATOMS: atom_id res chain seq x y z
N MET A 1 1.43 -18.67 3.20
CA MET A 1 0.01 -18.31 3.35
C MET A 1 -0.22 -16.97 2.64
N LEU A 2 -1.46 -16.51 2.48
CA LEU A 2 -1.75 -15.17 1.96
C LEU A 2 -1.97 -14.22 3.14
N PHE A 3 -1.53 -12.97 3.00
CA PHE A 3 -1.85 -11.93 3.96
C PHE A 3 -3.36 -11.62 3.87
N THR A 4 -4.09 -11.73 4.98
CA THR A 4 -5.54 -11.54 5.00
C THR A 4 -5.93 -10.15 5.49
N THR A 5 -6.92 -9.58 4.81
CA THR A 5 -7.57 -8.31 5.16
C THR A 5 -8.98 -8.34 4.59
N ASP A 6 -9.76 -7.27 4.80
CA ASP A 6 -11.08 -7.14 4.19
C ASP A 6 -11.40 -5.70 3.79
N LYS A 7 -12.53 -5.57 3.08
CA LYS A 7 -13.02 -4.30 2.54
C LYS A 7 -13.12 -3.22 3.62
N GLN A 8 -13.64 -3.55 4.80
CA GLN A 8 -13.74 -2.58 5.90
C GLN A 8 -12.35 -2.04 6.29
N THR A 9 -11.35 -2.92 6.38
CA THR A 9 -9.99 -2.49 6.71
C THR A 9 -9.34 -1.65 5.61
N LEU A 10 -9.54 -1.99 4.34
CA LEU A 10 -9.09 -1.17 3.23
C LEU A 10 -9.74 0.22 3.22
N GLU A 11 -11.00 0.33 3.65
CA GLU A 11 -11.72 1.60 3.78
C GLU A 11 -11.26 2.41 4.99
N ASP A 12 -11.14 1.80 6.17
CA ASP A 12 -10.68 2.44 7.41
C ASP A 12 -9.30 3.09 7.24
N LEU A 13 -8.38 2.37 6.57
CA LEU A 13 -7.01 2.80 6.28
C LEU A 13 -6.90 3.63 4.99
N ASN A 14 -8.02 3.89 4.30
CA ASN A 14 -8.08 4.69 3.09
C ASN A 14 -7.08 4.23 2.00
N ILE A 15 -7.00 2.91 1.79
CA ILE A 15 -5.99 2.29 0.93
C ILE A 15 -6.19 2.71 -0.54
N PHE A 16 -7.38 2.48 -1.09
CA PHE A 16 -7.71 2.86 -2.47
C PHE A 16 -8.47 4.19 -2.57
N GLY A 17 -9.01 4.69 -1.45
CA GLY A 17 -9.86 5.88 -1.43
C GLY A 17 -11.28 5.63 -1.91
N ARG A 18 -12.14 6.62 -1.66
CA ARG A 18 -13.45 6.74 -2.32
C ARG A 18 -13.31 7.77 -3.44
N HIS A 19 -13.73 7.41 -4.65
CA HIS A 19 -13.85 8.24 -5.87
C HIS A 19 -13.03 9.57 -5.87
N GLY A 20 -11.81 9.54 -6.41
CA GLY A 20 -11.02 10.75 -6.69
C GLY A 20 -10.36 11.44 -5.49
N GLY A 21 -10.49 10.90 -4.27
CA GLY A 21 -9.83 11.43 -3.07
C GLY A 21 -8.37 11.03 -2.89
N ASP A 22 -7.68 11.70 -1.96
CA ASP A 22 -6.33 11.37 -1.50
C ASP A 22 -6.34 9.98 -0.83
N SER A 23 -5.68 8.96 -1.41
CA SER A 23 -5.56 7.59 -0.86
C SER A 23 -4.11 7.18 -0.65
N VAL A 24 -3.86 6.10 0.09
CA VAL A 24 -2.51 5.53 0.24
C VAL A 24 -1.97 5.06 -1.10
N PHE A 25 -2.79 4.40 -1.92
CA PHE A 25 -2.43 3.98 -3.27
C PHE A 25 -1.96 5.16 -4.14
N ASN A 26 -2.68 6.28 -4.10
CA ASN A 26 -2.34 7.49 -4.87
C ASN A 26 -1.02 8.14 -4.46
N ILE A 27 -0.51 7.87 -3.25
CA ILE A 27 0.84 8.30 -2.85
C ILE A 27 1.90 7.61 -3.71
N PHE A 28 1.70 6.31 -3.99
CA PHE A 28 2.66 5.44 -4.66
C PHE A 28 2.45 5.29 -6.15
N ASN A 29 1.21 5.37 -6.64
CA ASN A 29 0.87 5.18 -8.05
C ASN A 29 1.35 6.37 -8.90
N ARG A 30 2.64 6.34 -9.20
CA ARG A 30 3.36 7.25 -10.11
C ARG A 30 3.99 6.48 -11.25
N CYS A 31 3.42 5.32 -11.58
CA CYS A 31 3.84 4.48 -12.69
C CYS A 31 3.69 5.27 -14.00
N ILE A 32 4.66 5.10 -14.89
CA ILE A 32 4.64 5.70 -16.23
C ILE A 32 3.70 4.92 -17.15
N THR A 33 3.52 3.63 -16.87
CA THR A 33 2.75 2.68 -17.69
C THR A 33 1.45 2.28 -17.00
N LYS A 34 0.40 2.02 -17.80
CA LYS A 34 -0.87 1.46 -17.30
C LYS A 34 -0.67 0.06 -16.71
N GLY A 35 0.18 -0.76 -17.35
CA GLY A 35 0.54 -2.08 -16.83
C GLY A 35 1.24 -2.02 -15.47
N GLY A 36 2.16 -1.07 -15.27
CA GLY A 36 2.78 -0.82 -13.97
C GLY A 36 1.78 -0.40 -12.90
N ALA A 37 0.84 0.49 -13.24
CA ALA A 37 -0.25 0.86 -12.31
C ALA A 37 -1.13 -0.35 -11.94
N ALA A 38 -1.45 -1.22 -12.90
CA ALA A 38 -2.22 -2.44 -12.65
C ALA A 38 -1.45 -3.45 -11.77
N VAL A 39 -0.14 -3.64 -12.01
CA VAL A 39 0.72 -4.47 -11.16
C VAL A 39 0.78 -3.91 -9.74
N MET A 40 0.88 -2.59 -9.57
CA MET A 40 0.84 -1.96 -8.26
C MET A 40 -0.51 -2.17 -7.58
N GLU A 41 -1.62 -2.04 -8.30
CA GLU A 41 -2.94 -2.26 -7.75
C GLU A 41 -3.11 -3.72 -7.28
N GLU A 42 -2.68 -4.69 -8.07
CA GLU A 42 -2.66 -6.11 -7.69
C GLU A 42 -1.81 -6.33 -6.44
N MET A 43 -0.62 -5.73 -6.39
CA MET A 43 0.23 -5.72 -5.22
C MET A 43 -0.55 -5.23 -3.98
N PHE A 44 -1.20 -4.07 -4.03
CA PHE A 44 -2.03 -3.56 -2.92
C PHE A 44 -3.21 -4.47 -2.56
N ARG A 45 -3.79 -5.20 -3.52
CA ARG A 45 -4.89 -6.14 -3.25
C ARG A 45 -4.40 -7.42 -2.55
N TYR A 46 -3.15 -7.81 -2.79
CA TYR A 46 -2.56 -9.05 -2.28
C TYR A 46 -1.19 -8.82 -1.65
N PRO A 47 -1.14 -8.25 -0.42
CA PRO A 47 0.10 -8.09 0.32
C PRO A 47 0.78 -9.44 0.62
N LEU A 48 2.08 -9.38 0.92
CA LEU A 48 2.88 -10.56 1.20
C LEU A 48 2.75 -10.96 2.68
N SER A 49 2.92 -12.25 2.99
CA SER A 49 3.05 -12.76 4.37
C SER A 49 4.23 -13.72 4.49
N ASP A 50 5.27 -13.48 3.70
CA ASP A 50 6.53 -14.22 3.73
C ASP A 50 7.70 -13.25 3.90
N GLU A 51 8.55 -13.51 4.90
CA GLU A 51 9.66 -12.66 5.27
C GLU A 51 10.63 -12.43 4.11
N LYS A 52 11.03 -13.52 3.43
CA LYS A 52 12.00 -13.47 2.34
C LYS A 52 11.43 -12.71 1.15
N ALA A 53 10.16 -12.90 0.82
CA ALA A 53 9.49 -12.19 -0.26
C ALA A 53 9.38 -10.68 0.02
N ILE A 54 9.03 -10.30 1.27
CA ILE A 54 8.95 -8.91 1.70
C ILE A 54 10.33 -8.25 1.62
N ASN A 55 11.34 -8.85 2.24
CA ASN A 55 12.70 -8.33 2.26
C ASN A 55 13.32 -8.29 0.86
N ARG A 56 13.05 -9.28 0.00
CA ARG A 56 13.47 -9.28 -1.42
C ARG A 56 12.90 -8.06 -2.14
N ARG A 57 11.59 -7.84 -2.08
CA ARG A 57 10.95 -6.70 -2.76
C ARG A 57 11.43 -5.36 -2.20
N SER A 58 11.50 -5.25 -0.89
CA SER A 58 12.01 -4.06 -0.19
C SER A 58 13.45 -3.74 -0.64
N GLY A 59 14.33 -4.75 -0.69
CA GLY A 59 15.71 -4.61 -1.16
C GLY A 59 15.82 -4.18 -2.63
N ILE A 60 14.98 -4.71 -3.52
CA ILE A 60 14.93 -4.28 -4.94
C ILE A 60 14.60 -2.78 -5.04
N ILE A 61 13.55 -2.33 -4.34
CA ILE A 61 13.11 -0.94 -4.38
C ILE A 61 14.16 -0.04 -3.73
N GLN A 62 14.73 -0.46 -2.60
CA GLN A 62 15.80 0.26 -1.90
C GLN A 62 17.03 0.43 -2.80
N TYR A 63 17.43 -0.60 -3.56
CA TYR A 63 18.53 -0.50 -4.52
C TYR A 63 18.28 0.59 -5.55
N PHE A 64 17.10 0.60 -6.20
CA PHE A 64 16.77 1.62 -7.19
C PHE A 64 16.66 3.01 -6.57
N ALA A 65 16.22 3.11 -5.31
CA ALA A 65 16.21 4.35 -4.55
C ALA A 65 17.64 4.84 -4.29
N VAL A 66 18.55 4.01 -3.78
CA VAL A 66 19.93 4.46 -3.50
C VAL A 66 20.66 4.90 -4.77
N ASN A 67 20.42 4.22 -5.90
CA ASN A 67 21.06 4.53 -7.18
C ASN A 67 20.39 5.66 -7.97
N GLY A 68 19.31 6.27 -7.45
CA GLY A 68 18.58 7.32 -8.16
C GLY A 68 18.09 6.90 -9.55
N THR A 69 17.68 5.63 -9.69
CA THR A 69 17.33 5.05 -10.99
C THR A 69 16.11 5.73 -11.59
N VAL A 70 16.20 6.06 -12.88
CA VAL A 70 15.09 6.63 -13.66
C VAL A 70 14.56 5.54 -14.60
N PHE A 71 13.24 5.49 -14.75
CA PHE A 71 12.61 4.55 -15.65
C PHE A 71 13.03 4.84 -17.11
N PRO A 72 13.59 3.87 -17.83
CA PRO A 72 14.33 4.14 -19.08
C PRO A 72 13.44 4.23 -20.32
N MET A 73 12.10 4.23 -20.18
CA MET A 73 11.15 4.10 -21.29
C MET A 73 10.07 5.19 -21.24
N GLN A 74 9.55 5.56 -22.41
CA GLN A 74 8.50 6.57 -22.53
C GLN A 74 7.11 5.92 -22.59
N SER A 75 6.10 6.53 -21.97
CA SER A 75 4.73 6.01 -21.92
C SER A 75 4.11 5.80 -23.32
N ALA A 76 4.41 6.68 -24.28
CA ALA A 76 3.86 6.63 -25.64
C ALA A 76 4.21 5.35 -26.42
N LEU A 77 5.28 4.65 -26.04
CA LEU A 77 5.67 3.39 -26.66
C LEU A 77 4.72 2.23 -26.29
N PHE A 78 4.17 2.26 -25.07
CA PHE A 78 3.38 1.15 -24.54
C PHE A 78 2.03 1.02 -25.22
N ASP A 79 1.29 2.12 -25.41
CA ASP A 79 -0.03 2.09 -26.06
C ASP A 79 0.06 1.47 -27.47
N ALA A 80 1.13 1.78 -28.23
CA ALA A 80 1.35 1.21 -29.56
C ALA A 80 1.78 -0.26 -29.52
N ALA A 81 2.69 -0.63 -28.61
CA ALA A 81 3.20 -2.00 -28.49
C ALA A 81 2.12 -2.97 -27.97
N GLU A 82 1.30 -2.55 -27.00
CA GLU A 82 0.21 -3.34 -26.43
C GLU A 82 -0.90 -3.59 -27.46
N ALA A 83 -1.35 -2.55 -28.17
CA ALA A 83 -2.35 -2.68 -29.23
C ALA A 83 -1.87 -3.63 -30.34
N TYR A 84 -0.58 -3.54 -30.69
CA TYR A 84 0.07 -4.41 -31.66
C TYR A 84 0.09 -5.88 -31.21
N LEU A 85 0.53 -6.18 -29.99
CA LEU A 85 0.57 -7.55 -29.46
C LEU A 85 -0.82 -8.13 -29.16
N ALA A 86 -1.83 -7.30 -29.00
CA ALA A 86 -3.22 -7.72 -28.83
C ALA A 86 -3.82 -8.26 -30.13
N ASN A 87 -3.38 -7.77 -31.31
CA ASN A 87 -3.86 -8.24 -32.60
C ASN A 87 -3.25 -9.60 -32.98
N THR A 88 -4.05 -10.66 -32.91
CA THR A 88 -3.65 -12.04 -33.24
C THR A 88 -4.11 -12.52 -34.59
N ASP A 89 -4.80 -11.70 -35.38
CA ASP A 89 -5.34 -12.15 -36.65
C ASP A 89 -4.21 -12.30 -37.68
N GLU A 90 -3.93 -13.54 -38.11
CA GLU A 90 -2.90 -13.83 -39.10
C GLU A 90 -3.13 -13.14 -40.45
N ARG A 91 -4.37 -12.75 -40.77
CA ARG A 91 -4.71 -12.01 -41.98
C ARG A 91 -4.10 -10.59 -41.98
N THR A 92 -3.80 -10.07 -40.79
CA THR A 92 -3.19 -8.74 -40.61
C THR A 92 -1.66 -8.79 -40.62
N LYS A 93 -1.07 -9.95 -40.93
CA LYS A 93 0.38 -10.13 -40.97
C LYS A 93 0.98 -9.33 -42.13
N LEU A 94 2.05 -8.58 -41.85
CA LEU A 94 2.75 -7.84 -42.89
C LEU A 94 3.41 -8.80 -43.89
N GLN A 95 3.17 -8.55 -45.18
CA GLN A 95 3.78 -9.31 -46.27
C GLN A 95 5.11 -8.67 -46.68
N PRO A 96 6.15 -9.45 -47.03
CA PRO A 96 7.39 -8.90 -47.58
C PRO A 96 7.11 -8.17 -48.89
N GLU A 97 7.56 -6.91 -49.02
CA GLU A 97 7.49 -6.22 -50.32
C GLU A 97 8.37 -6.94 -51.35
N GLU A 98 7.84 -7.19 -52.55
CA GLU A 98 8.64 -7.69 -53.68
C GLU A 98 9.76 -6.69 -54.04
N PRO A 99 10.98 -7.17 -54.36
CA PRO A 99 12.13 -6.31 -54.67
C PRO A 99 11.95 -5.64 -56.03
N GLY A 100 11.21 -4.53 -56.07
CA GLY A 100 10.99 -3.73 -57.27
C GLY A 100 10.43 -2.33 -57.04
N ILE A 101 10.10 -1.95 -55.80
CA ILE A 101 9.33 -0.73 -55.52
C ILE A 101 10.01 0.18 -54.50
N GLY A 102 11.30 0.44 -54.69
CA GLY A 102 12.03 1.50 -53.99
C GLY A 102 11.49 2.94 -54.21
N LYS A 103 10.40 3.09 -54.97
CA LYS A 103 9.70 4.37 -55.21
C LYS A 103 8.39 4.54 -54.44
N LYS A 104 7.89 3.52 -53.71
CA LYS A 104 6.63 3.65 -52.94
C LYS A 104 6.81 4.11 -51.50
N LEU A 105 8.02 4.19 -50.93
CA LEU A 105 8.17 4.74 -49.58
C LEU A 105 7.79 6.24 -49.50
N GLY A 106 7.91 6.99 -50.59
CA GLY A 106 7.38 8.36 -50.69
C GLY A 106 5.85 8.44 -50.84
N HIS A 107 5.20 7.34 -51.21
CA HIS A 107 3.74 7.24 -51.42
C HIS A 107 3.01 6.37 -50.37
N LEU A 108 3.74 5.71 -49.45
CA LEU A 108 3.21 5.03 -48.25
C LEU A 108 2.83 6.03 -47.13
N ILE A 109 2.65 7.31 -47.47
CA ILE A 109 1.90 8.27 -46.64
C ILE A 109 0.38 8.17 -46.96
N GLY A 110 -0.02 7.35 -47.94
CA GLY A 110 -1.41 7.23 -48.41
C GLY A 110 -2.03 5.83 -48.44
N THR A 111 -1.55 4.84 -47.68
CA THR A 111 -2.06 3.45 -47.74
C THR A 111 -2.35 2.88 -46.35
N ASP A 112 -3.61 2.53 -46.14
CA ASP A 112 -4.21 1.78 -45.03
C ASP A 112 -3.74 2.11 -43.60
N THR A 113 -4.61 2.81 -42.86
CA THR A 113 -4.44 3.16 -41.45
C THR A 113 -4.00 1.97 -40.60
N GLU A 114 -4.45 0.76 -40.94
CA GLU A 114 -4.09 -0.47 -40.23
C GLU A 114 -2.60 -0.81 -40.36
N THR A 115 -2.04 -0.73 -41.58
CA THR A 115 -0.62 -0.99 -41.83
C THR A 115 0.27 0.03 -41.11
N ALA A 116 -0.14 1.30 -41.09
CA ALA A 116 0.58 2.35 -40.36
C ALA A 116 0.61 2.08 -38.84
N LEU A 117 -0.50 1.60 -38.26
CA LEU A 117 -0.58 1.23 -36.85
C LEU A 117 0.33 0.02 -36.52
N LEU A 118 0.38 -0.98 -37.39
CA LEU A 118 1.28 -2.14 -37.22
C LEU A 118 2.75 -1.72 -37.25
N VAL A 119 3.15 -0.89 -38.23
CA VAL A 119 4.52 -0.36 -38.32
C VAL A 119 4.89 0.45 -37.07
N LYS A 120 3.97 1.26 -36.56
CA LYS A 120 4.16 2.02 -35.33
C LYS A 120 4.34 1.09 -34.12
N GLY A 121 3.50 0.06 -34.01
CA GLY A 121 3.56 -0.93 -32.93
C GLY A 121 4.85 -1.75 -32.90
N ILE A 122 5.29 -2.24 -34.07
CA ILE A 122 6.58 -2.94 -34.22
C ILE A 122 7.73 -2.03 -33.80
N SER A 123 7.75 -0.79 -34.31
CA SER A 123 8.81 0.17 -33.98
C SER A 123 8.87 0.45 -32.48
N ALA A 124 7.71 0.64 -31.85
CA ALA A 124 7.60 0.87 -30.41
C ALA A 124 8.09 -0.34 -29.60
N LEU A 125 7.70 -1.56 -29.97
CA LEU A 125 8.15 -2.77 -29.28
C LEU A 125 9.66 -3.00 -29.42
N VAL A 126 10.22 -2.77 -30.61
CA VAL A 126 11.67 -2.85 -30.84
C VAL A 126 12.42 -1.81 -30.01
N GLU A 127 11.90 -0.59 -29.89
CA GLU A 127 12.47 0.45 -29.05
C GLU A 127 12.43 0.07 -27.56
N LEU A 128 11.31 -0.47 -27.07
CA LEU A 128 11.19 -1.01 -25.70
C LEU A 128 12.22 -2.12 -25.44
N MET A 129 12.39 -3.06 -26.37
CA MET A 129 13.39 -4.14 -26.27
C MET A 129 14.81 -3.57 -26.17
N LYS A 130 15.17 -2.60 -27.02
CA LYS A 130 16.50 -1.97 -27.02
C LYS A 130 16.76 -1.18 -25.72
N ASN A 131 15.76 -0.41 -25.25
CA ASN A 131 15.86 0.35 -24.01
C ASN A 131 16.00 -0.57 -22.80
N MET A 132 15.21 -1.65 -22.74
CA MET A 132 15.30 -2.64 -21.66
C MET A 132 16.64 -3.40 -21.69
N HIS A 133 17.13 -3.79 -22.87
CA HIS A 133 18.46 -4.40 -23.02
C HIS A 133 19.57 -3.49 -22.49
N SER A 134 19.56 -2.21 -22.90
CA SER A 134 20.53 -1.21 -22.44
C SER A 134 20.46 -1.01 -20.93
N PHE A 135 19.25 -0.91 -20.38
CA PHE A 135 19.03 -0.76 -18.94
C PHE A 135 19.60 -1.94 -18.17
N ILE A 136 19.19 -3.16 -18.50
CA ILE A 136 19.65 -4.38 -17.82
C ILE A 136 21.17 -4.56 -17.91
N THR A 137 21.78 -4.25 -19.05
CA THR A 137 23.23 -4.35 -19.24
C THR A 137 23.98 -3.32 -18.38
N SER A 138 23.39 -2.14 -18.13
CA SER A 138 23.98 -1.12 -17.26
C SER A 138 23.91 -1.44 -15.77
N LEU A 139 23.04 -2.37 -15.35
CA LEU A 139 22.89 -2.73 -13.94
C LEU A 139 24.06 -3.60 -13.45
N ASN A 140 24.85 -3.07 -12.53
CA ASN A 140 25.85 -3.83 -11.80
C ASN A 140 25.26 -4.38 -10.49
N LEU A 141 24.73 -5.61 -10.56
CA LEU A 141 24.06 -6.28 -9.45
C LEU A 141 24.86 -7.51 -9.02
N PRO A 142 25.13 -7.68 -7.72
CA PRO A 142 25.57 -8.95 -7.15
C PRO A 142 24.60 -10.10 -7.49
N GLU A 143 25.10 -11.33 -7.59
CA GLU A 143 24.27 -12.51 -7.91
C GLU A 143 23.23 -12.83 -6.83
N ASP A 144 23.53 -12.48 -5.58
CA ASP A 144 22.63 -12.63 -4.42
C ASP A 144 21.60 -11.49 -4.31
N HIS A 145 21.66 -10.47 -5.17
CA HIS A 145 20.71 -9.36 -5.14
C HIS A 145 19.30 -9.80 -5.54
N GLY A 146 18.28 -9.27 -4.83
CA GLY A 146 16.88 -9.65 -5.04
C GLY A 146 16.37 -9.50 -6.48
N TYR A 147 16.87 -8.51 -7.23
CA TYR A 147 16.48 -8.27 -8.64
C TYR A 147 17.22 -9.16 -9.65
N PHE A 148 18.28 -9.86 -9.23
CA PHE A 148 19.12 -10.65 -10.15
C PHE A 148 18.33 -11.69 -10.96
N PRO A 149 17.35 -12.44 -10.40
CA PRO A 149 16.54 -13.38 -11.18
C PRO A 149 15.75 -12.70 -12.32
N GLU A 150 15.22 -11.50 -12.08
CA GLU A 150 14.47 -10.74 -13.09
C GLU A 150 15.41 -10.18 -14.15
N LYS A 151 16.60 -9.70 -13.74
CA LYS A 151 17.68 -9.33 -14.66
C LYS A 151 18.04 -10.50 -15.58
N ALA A 152 18.32 -11.68 -15.02
CA ALA A 152 18.71 -12.86 -15.77
C ALA A 152 17.60 -13.34 -16.73
N ALA A 153 16.34 -13.33 -16.29
CA ALA A 153 15.19 -13.67 -17.13
C ALA A 153 15.06 -12.72 -18.33
N VAL A 154 15.19 -11.41 -18.11
CA VAL A 154 15.14 -10.42 -19.19
C VAL A 154 16.34 -10.57 -20.14
N THR A 155 17.55 -10.80 -19.61
CA THR A 155 18.73 -11.06 -20.44
C THR A 155 18.52 -12.28 -21.33
N ALA A 156 17.99 -13.38 -20.78
CA ALA A 156 17.70 -14.59 -21.55
C ALA A 156 16.67 -14.33 -22.67
N LEU A 157 15.56 -13.66 -22.35
CA LEU A 157 14.52 -13.30 -23.32
C LEU A 157 15.05 -12.45 -24.49
N LEU A 158 15.96 -11.51 -24.21
CA LEU A 158 16.49 -10.59 -25.20
C LEU A 158 17.71 -11.16 -25.97
N SER A 159 18.30 -12.26 -25.49
CA SER A 159 19.46 -12.90 -26.11
C SER A 159 19.09 -14.08 -27.02
N GLU A 160 17.80 -14.32 -27.24
CA GLU A 160 17.32 -15.35 -28.17
C GLU A 160 17.93 -15.15 -29.57
N PRO A 161 18.56 -16.17 -30.18
CA PRO A 161 19.28 -16.02 -31.44
C PRO A 161 18.41 -15.46 -32.58
N ASP A 162 17.13 -15.84 -32.62
CA ASP A 162 16.18 -15.37 -33.62
C ASP A 162 15.93 -13.84 -33.54
N LEU A 163 16.14 -13.22 -32.36
CA LEU A 163 15.95 -11.78 -32.14
C LEU A 163 17.18 -10.94 -32.51
N ALA A 164 18.34 -11.56 -32.78
CA ALA A 164 19.58 -10.84 -33.14
C ALA A 164 19.41 -9.80 -34.28
N PRO A 165 18.64 -10.05 -35.35
CA PRO A 165 18.40 -9.06 -36.40
C PRO A 165 17.74 -7.76 -35.90
N VAL A 166 16.88 -7.87 -34.87
CA VAL A 166 16.17 -6.72 -34.27
C VAL A 166 17.14 -5.77 -33.58
N PHE A 167 18.11 -6.31 -32.85
CA PHE A 167 19.11 -5.51 -32.13
C PHE A 167 20.18 -4.95 -33.06
N ASN A 168 20.58 -5.70 -34.09
CA ASN A 168 21.64 -5.31 -35.02
C ASN A 168 21.20 -4.28 -36.08
N SER A 169 19.90 -3.96 -36.15
CA SER A 169 19.40 -2.96 -37.11
C SER A 169 19.91 -1.56 -36.81
N LYS A 170 20.60 -0.97 -37.80
CA LYS A 170 21.03 0.43 -37.80
C LYS A 170 20.08 1.24 -38.68
N GLY A 171 19.52 2.32 -38.13
CA GLY A 171 18.58 3.18 -38.84
C GLY A 171 17.17 2.61 -38.98
N ARG A 172 16.36 3.21 -39.87
CA ARG A 172 14.96 2.81 -40.09
C ARG A 172 14.91 1.45 -40.82
N PRO A 173 14.18 0.44 -40.30
CA PRO A 173 14.06 -0.85 -40.97
C PRO A 173 13.41 -0.72 -42.36
N SER A 174 13.84 -1.57 -43.31
CA SER A 174 13.20 -1.69 -44.62
C SER A 174 11.81 -2.34 -44.50
N GLY A 175 10.95 -2.21 -45.53
CA GLY A 175 9.63 -2.86 -45.54
C GLY A 175 9.72 -4.38 -45.32
N ALA A 176 10.68 -5.04 -45.99
CA ALA A 176 10.94 -6.47 -45.78
C ALA A 176 11.40 -6.80 -44.34
N ALA A 177 12.22 -5.95 -43.72
CA ALA A 177 12.63 -6.12 -42.33
C ALA A 177 11.45 -5.95 -41.36
N MET A 178 10.55 -4.99 -41.62
CA MET A 178 9.33 -4.80 -40.83
C MET A 178 8.41 -6.01 -40.90
N ALA A 179 8.22 -6.60 -42.10
CA ALA A 179 7.44 -7.83 -42.26
C ALA A 179 8.07 -9.02 -41.52
N ALA A 180 9.40 -9.15 -41.56
CA ALA A 180 10.13 -10.16 -40.81
C ALA A 180 9.98 -9.97 -39.29
N TYR A 181 10.09 -8.73 -38.80
CA TYR A 181 9.87 -8.41 -37.39
C TYR A 181 8.45 -8.70 -36.95
N ASP A 182 7.47 -8.45 -37.81
CA ASP A 182 6.08 -8.75 -37.49
C ASP A 182 5.85 -10.24 -37.24
N ALA A 183 6.30 -11.06 -38.19
CA ALA A 183 6.24 -12.52 -38.07
C ALA A 183 6.97 -13.02 -36.82
N LEU A 184 8.11 -12.42 -36.50
CA LEU A 184 8.96 -12.81 -35.40
C LEU A 184 8.37 -12.42 -34.03
N LEU A 185 7.99 -11.15 -33.84
CA LEU A 185 7.64 -10.60 -32.53
C LEU A 185 6.19 -10.90 -32.15
N ARG A 186 5.23 -10.72 -33.07
CA ARG A 186 3.80 -10.86 -32.77
C ARG A 186 3.26 -12.27 -32.91
N PHE A 187 3.91 -13.12 -33.70
CA PHE A 187 3.44 -14.49 -33.92
C PHE A 187 4.38 -15.53 -33.29
N ARG A 188 5.69 -15.51 -33.62
CA ARG A 188 6.64 -16.53 -33.13
C ARG A 188 7.03 -16.35 -31.65
N HIS A 189 7.38 -15.13 -31.23
CA HIS A 189 7.87 -14.81 -29.87
C HIS A 189 6.86 -14.00 -29.05
N ARG A 190 5.57 -14.05 -29.37
CA ARG A 190 4.54 -13.25 -28.70
C ARG A 190 4.55 -13.40 -27.19
N SER A 191 4.64 -14.65 -26.70
CA SER A 191 4.67 -14.94 -25.27
C SER A 191 5.90 -14.31 -24.59
N SER A 192 7.07 -14.41 -25.22
CA SER A 192 8.32 -13.78 -24.75
C SER A 192 8.18 -12.25 -24.69
N MET A 193 7.52 -11.63 -25.68
CA MET A 193 7.27 -10.18 -25.68
C MET A 193 6.28 -9.75 -24.59
N GLN A 194 5.25 -10.56 -24.33
CA GLN A 194 4.33 -10.32 -23.21
C GLN A 194 5.04 -10.49 -21.86
N GLN A 195 5.94 -11.46 -21.71
CA GLN A 195 6.76 -11.64 -20.51
C GLN A 195 7.71 -10.45 -20.32
N LEU A 196 8.34 -9.97 -21.38
CA LEU A 196 9.18 -8.77 -21.35
C LEU A 196 8.39 -7.55 -20.86
N LEU A 197 7.18 -7.32 -21.40
CA LEU A 197 6.32 -6.23 -20.93
C LEU A 197 5.98 -6.35 -19.44
N ARG A 198 5.68 -7.56 -18.94
CA ARG A 198 5.46 -7.79 -17.50
C ARG A 198 6.69 -7.41 -16.67
N HIS A 199 7.90 -7.78 -17.08
CA HIS A 199 9.12 -7.37 -16.40
C HIS A 199 9.31 -5.85 -16.40
N ILE A 200 8.97 -5.19 -17.50
CA ILE A 200 8.99 -3.72 -17.61
C ILE A 200 7.97 -3.08 -16.66
N TYR A 201 6.76 -3.63 -16.54
CA TYR A 201 5.75 -3.12 -15.60
C TYR A 201 6.19 -3.28 -14.14
N HIS A 202 6.82 -4.41 -13.77
CA HIS A 202 7.41 -4.57 -12.45
C HIS A 202 8.52 -3.55 -12.18
N LEU A 203 9.39 -3.30 -13.16
CA LEU A 203 10.42 -2.28 -13.06
C LEU A 203 9.82 -0.88 -12.85
N ASP A 204 8.76 -0.53 -13.57
CA ASP A 204 8.03 0.73 -13.42
C ASP A 204 7.53 0.90 -11.97
N VAL A 205 6.91 -0.14 -11.40
CA VAL A 205 6.50 -0.13 -9.98
C VAL A 205 7.69 0.11 -9.06
N TYR A 206 8.79 -0.62 -9.22
CA TYR A 206 9.93 -0.50 -8.32
C TYR A 206 10.57 0.89 -8.38
N VAL A 207 10.74 1.45 -9.57
CA VAL A 207 11.31 2.79 -9.76
C VAL A 207 10.36 3.87 -9.25
N SER A 208 9.05 3.74 -9.48
CA SER A 208 8.06 4.72 -8.99
C SER A 208 7.97 4.73 -7.48
N VAL A 209 7.99 3.56 -6.83
CA VAL A 209 8.02 3.47 -5.35
C VAL A 209 9.34 3.99 -4.78
N ALA A 210 10.47 3.67 -5.42
CA ALA A 210 11.79 4.19 -5.04
C ALA A 210 11.83 5.73 -5.05
N LYS A 211 11.26 6.35 -6.09
CA LYS A 211 11.12 7.81 -6.18
C LYS A 211 10.28 8.39 -5.06
N VAL A 212 9.15 7.76 -4.71
CA VAL A 212 8.32 8.19 -3.58
C VAL A 212 9.08 8.08 -2.25
N ALA A 213 9.85 7.00 -2.07
CA ALA A 213 10.67 6.78 -0.88
C ALA A 213 11.62 7.96 -0.64
N GLN A 214 12.35 8.37 -1.68
CA GLN A 214 13.30 9.48 -1.62
C GLN A 214 12.61 10.81 -1.36
N GLU A 215 11.59 11.15 -2.16
CA GLU A 215 10.92 12.46 -2.08
C GLU A 215 10.23 12.69 -0.73
N ARG A 216 9.62 11.63 -0.18
CA ARG A 216 8.89 11.70 1.09
C ARG A 216 9.74 11.30 2.30
N ARG A 217 10.99 10.91 2.10
CA ARG A 217 11.91 10.40 3.14
C ARG A 217 11.28 9.24 3.94
N PHE A 218 10.59 8.35 3.24
CA PHE A 218 10.06 7.13 3.83
C PHE A 218 11.18 6.09 3.99
N VAL A 219 11.05 5.24 5.00
CA VAL A 219 12.07 4.25 5.36
C VAL A 219 11.62 2.85 4.99
N PHE A 220 12.55 1.98 4.63
CA PHE A 220 12.27 0.58 4.31
C PHE A 220 12.22 -0.26 5.60
N PRO A 221 11.08 -0.90 5.93
CA PRO A 221 11.00 -1.77 7.09
C PRO A 221 11.86 -3.02 6.94
N ALA A 222 12.38 -3.54 8.06
CA ALA A 222 12.97 -4.88 8.11
C ALA A 222 11.90 -5.89 8.55
N ALA A 223 11.57 -6.83 7.68
CA ALA A 223 10.71 -7.95 8.04
C ALA A 223 11.53 -9.02 8.78
N LEU A 224 10.98 -9.52 9.87
CA LEU A 224 11.56 -10.54 10.73
C LEU A 224 10.70 -11.82 10.69
N PRO A 225 11.27 -12.97 11.06
CA PRO A 225 10.51 -14.20 11.21
C PRO A 225 9.25 -14.02 12.09
N GLU A 226 8.20 -14.76 11.74
CA GLU A 226 6.89 -14.73 12.40
C GLU A 226 6.96 -15.05 13.91
N ASP A 227 7.86 -15.95 14.30
CA ASP A 227 8.05 -16.43 15.68
C ASP A 227 8.66 -15.39 16.64
N ARG A 228 9.14 -14.25 16.12
CA ARG A 228 9.64 -13.13 16.93
C ARG A 228 8.53 -12.32 17.59
N HIS A 229 7.31 -12.38 17.05
CA HIS A 229 6.10 -11.71 17.58
C HIS A 229 6.31 -10.25 18.02
N MET A 230 7.03 -9.47 17.23
CA MET A 230 7.42 -8.11 17.60
C MET A 230 7.05 -7.06 16.55
N LEU A 231 6.84 -5.84 17.01
CA LEU A 231 6.75 -4.64 16.18
C LEU A 231 7.50 -3.52 16.88
N HIS A 232 8.57 -3.03 16.26
CA HIS A 232 9.24 -1.81 16.66
C HIS A 232 9.04 -0.76 15.58
N LEU A 233 8.19 0.22 15.86
CA LEU A 233 7.83 1.28 14.93
C LEU A 233 8.16 2.62 15.57
N LYS A 234 9.29 3.21 15.16
CA LYS A 234 9.83 4.45 15.71
C LYS A 234 9.42 5.64 14.84
N GLY A 235 8.85 6.65 15.47
CA GLY A 235 8.52 7.93 14.84
C GLY A 235 7.56 7.80 13.66
N VAL A 236 6.55 6.93 13.74
CA VAL A 236 5.51 6.81 12.71
C VAL A 236 4.65 8.07 12.67
N PHE A 237 4.30 8.48 11.45
CA PHE A 237 3.40 9.58 11.20
C PHE A 237 2.44 9.26 10.05
N HIS A 238 1.33 9.97 9.95
CA HIS A 238 0.35 9.72 8.89
C HIS A 238 0.91 10.22 7.54
N PRO A 239 0.97 9.37 6.49
CA PRO A 239 1.71 9.69 5.26
C PRO A 239 1.11 10.85 4.43
N GLN A 240 -0.13 11.26 4.72
CA GLN A 240 -0.81 12.39 4.05
C GLN A 240 -0.78 13.69 4.86
N LEU A 241 -0.35 13.67 6.13
CA LEU A 241 -0.30 14.88 6.95
C LEU A 241 1.05 15.59 6.81
N LYS A 242 1.04 16.90 6.51
CA LYS A 242 2.27 17.70 6.30
C LYS A 242 3.08 17.94 7.57
N ASN A 243 2.40 18.21 8.69
CA ASN A 243 3.01 18.56 9.99
C ASN A 243 2.56 17.56 11.07
N ALA A 244 2.67 16.27 10.79
CA ALA A 244 2.30 15.25 11.75
C ALA A 244 3.31 15.14 12.88
N VAL A 245 2.81 14.97 14.11
CA VAL A 245 3.63 14.64 15.28
C VAL A 245 3.98 13.14 15.22
N PRO A 246 5.27 12.78 15.13
CA PRO A 246 5.67 11.38 15.05
C PRO A 246 5.49 10.68 16.40
N ASN A 247 5.10 9.41 16.36
CA ASN A 247 4.84 8.60 17.53
C ASN A 247 5.61 7.27 17.49
N THR A 248 5.99 6.73 18.64
CA THR A 248 6.76 5.49 18.72
C THR A 248 5.98 4.42 19.47
N ILE A 249 5.97 3.21 18.93
CA ILE A 249 5.40 2.04 19.59
C ILE A 249 6.34 0.85 19.48
N HIS A 250 6.44 0.10 20.57
CA HIS A 250 7.18 -1.16 20.64
C HIS A 250 6.26 -2.20 21.27
N VAL A 251 6.00 -3.26 20.52
CA VAL A 251 5.10 -4.35 20.86
C VAL A 251 5.89 -5.66 20.81
N THR A 252 5.69 -6.48 21.83
CA THR A 252 6.32 -7.77 22.09
C THR A 252 5.26 -8.68 22.72
N PRO A 253 5.51 -9.99 22.87
CA PRO A 253 4.58 -10.89 23.56
C PRO A 253 4.20 -10.43 24.97
N ASP A 254 5.12 -9.75 25.66
CA ASP A 254 4.93 -9.26 27.04
C ASP A 254 4.10 -7.96 27.11
N ASN A 255 3.75 -7.36 25.97
CA ASN A 255 2.93 -6.14 25.92
C ASN A 255 2.11 -6.04 24.61
N ASN A 256 1.59 -7.18 24.15
CA ASN A 256 0.98 -7.33 22.83
C ASN A 256 -0.37 -6.61 22.66
N VAL A 257 -0.97 -6.14 23.76
CA VAL A 257 -2.19 -5.34 23.75
C VAL A 257 -1.86 -3.90 24.14
N THR A 258 -2.18 -2.97 23.26
CA THR A 258 -2.10 -1.53 23.49
C THR A 258 -3.49 -0.98 23.77
N PHE A 259 -3.69 -0.53 25.01
CA PHE A 259 -4.93 0.10 25.45
C PHE A 259 -4.78 1.62 25.39
N LEU A 260 -5.41 2.24 24.40
CA LEU A 260 -5.26 3.64 24.04
C LEU A 260 -6.43 4.48 24.59
N THR A 261 -6.11 5.51 25.36
CA THR A 261 -7.11 6.46 25.90
C THR A 261 -6.79 7.90 25.51
N GLY A 262 -7.75 8.81 25.73
CA GLY A 262 -7.60 10.24 25.43
C GLY A 262 -8.84 10.84 24.77
N ALA A 263 -8.88 12.16 24.65
CA ALA A 263 -9.98 12.88 24.01
C ALA A 263 -10.10 12.51 22.51
N ASN A 264 -11.29 12.68 21.90
CA ASN A 264 -11.50 12.36 20.48
C ASN A 264 -10.67 13.22 19.54
N MET A 265 -10.49 14.49 19.89
CA MET A 265 -9.67 15.43 19.12
C MET A 265 -8.17 15.28 19.38
N ALA A 266 -7.75 14.38 20.28
CA ALA A 266 -6.34 14.20 20.64
C ALA A 266 -5.52 13.43 19.60
N GLY A 267 -6.17 12.85 18.58
CA GLY A 267 -5.49 12.20 17.45
C GLY A 267 -5.43 10.67 17.50
N LYS A 268 -6.24 10.00 18.34
CA LYS A 268 -6.27 8.53 18.48
C LYS A 268 -6.44 7.81 17.14
N SER A 269 -7.48 8.15 16.38
CA SER A 269 -7.78 7.51 15.10
C SER A 269 -6.68 7.80 14.06
N THR A 270 -6.06 8.97 14.09
CA THR A 270 -4.90 9.30 13.22
C THR A 270 -3.71 8.41 13.52
N PHE A 271 -3.37 8.21 14.81
CA PHE A 271 -2.30 7.29 15.20
C PHE A 271 -2.61 5.85 14.77
N MET A 272 -3.81 5.35 15.06
CA MET A 272 -4.25 4.01 14.68
C MET A 272 -4.20 3.77 13.16
N LYS A 273 -4.65 4.73 12.36
CA LYS A 273 -4.52 4.67 10.89
C LYS A 273 -3.06 4.68 10.46
N SER A 274 -2.22 5.52 11.06
CA SER A 274 -0.79 5.61 10.73
C SER A 274 -0.08 4.27 10.98
N LEU A 275 -0.36 3.64 12.13
CA LEU A 275 0.13 2.31 12.48
C LEU A 275 -0.35 1.26 11.47
N GLY A 276 -1.66 1.20 11.20
CA GLY A 276 -2.25 0.22 10.28
C GLY A 276 -1.70 0.36 8.85
N ILE A 277 -1.56 1.59 8.36
CA ILE A 277 -0.97 1.88 7.04
C ILE A 277 0.50 1.47 7.00
N ALA A 278 1.28 1.75 8.05
CA ALA A 278 2.69 1.35 8.12
C ALA A 278 2.85 -0.17 8.05
N VAL A 279 2.06 -0.93 8.81
CA VAL A 279 2.09 -2.41 8.78
C VAL A 279 1.62 -2.95 7.43
N PHE A 280 0.56 -2.38 6.85
CA PHE A 280 0.09 -2.77 5.53
C PHE A 280 1.16 -2.56 4.45
N LEU A 281 1.79 -1.37 4.41
CA LEU A 281 2.87 -1.05 3.46
C LEU A 281 4.15 -1.87 3.72
N ALA A 282 4.44 -2.22 4.97
CA ALA A 282 5.55 -3.11 5.29
C ALA A 282 5.34 -4.50 4.70
N HIS A 283 4.13 -5.05 4.82
CA HIS A 283 3.73 -6.30 4.16
C HIS A 283 3.67 -6.19 2.62
N MET A 284 3.53 -4.98 2.09
CA MET A 284 3.71 -4.72 0.67
C MET A 284 5.18 -4.80 0.22
N GLY A 285 6.15 -4.78 1.15
CA GLY A 285 7.57 -4.58 0.85
C GLY A 285 7.87 -3.15 0.40
N PHE A 286 7.03 -2.18 0.77
CA PHE A 286 7.10 -0.78 0.38
C PHE A 286 7.67 0.05 1.55
N PRO A 287 8.21 1.26 1.29
CA PRO A 287 8.70 2.14 2.34
C PRO A 287 7.53 2.75 3.12
N VAL A 288 7.76 3.07 4.40
CA VAL A 288 6.75 3.56 5.35
C VAL A 288 7.09 4.95 5.89
N ALA A 289 6.07 5.69 6.30
CA ALA A 289 6.19 7.00 6.93
C ALA A 289 6.59 6.87 8.42
N ALA A 290 7.87 6.58 8.66
CA ALA A 290 8.44 6.43 10.00
C ALA A 290 9.95 6.77 10.02
N GLU A 291 10.55 6.83 11.20
CA GLU A 291 12.02 6.93 11.34
C GLU A 291 12.71 5.57 11.23
N ARG A 292 12.06 4.52 11.76
CA ARG A 292 12.54 3.13 11.68
C ARG A 292 11.38 2.18 11.88
N MET A 293 11.41 1.03 11.21
CA MET A 293 10.45 -0.04 11.42
C MET A 293 11.10 -1.41 11.33
N GLU A 294 10.82 -2.26 12.31
CA GLU A 294 11.11 -3.69 12.33
C GLU A 294 9.85 -4.41 12.77
N PHE A 295 9.49 -5.52 12.10
CA PHE A 295 8.25 -6.21 12.40
C PHE A 295 8.36 -7.70 12.08
N SER A 296 7.78 -8.54 12.93
CA SER A 296 7.49 -9.92 12.61
C SER A 296 6.40 -9.99 11.56
N VAL A 297 6.60 -10.86 10.58
CA VAL A 297 5.59 -11.09 9.55
C VAL A 297 4.29 -11.58 10.18
N LEU A 298 3.21 -10.85 9.91
CA LEU A 298 1.84 -11.20 10.29
C LEU A 298 1.12 -11.93 9.15
N ASN A 299 0.10 -12.70 9.50
CA ASN A 299 -0.77 -13.33 8.52
C ASN A 299 -1.90 -12.41 8.06
N GLY A 300 -2.14 -11.27 8.72
CA GLY A 300 -3.19 -10.34 8.32
C GLY A 300 -3.38 -9.13 9.22
N ILE A 301 -4.27 -8.24 8.78
CA ILE A 301 -4.67 -7.03 9.49
C ILE A 301 -6.18 -6.85 9.43
N TYR A 302 -6.77 -6.51 10.58
CA TYR A 302 -8.17 -6.15 10.68
C TYR A 302 -8.36 -4.89 11.51
N THR A 303 -9.33 -4.07 11.12
CA THR A 303 -9.63 -2.80 11.76
C THR A 303 -11.13 -2.63 11.92
N THR A 304 -11.48 -1.85 12.93
CA THR A 304 -12.82 -1.33 13.19
C THR A 304 -12.66 0.11 13.66
N ILE A 305 -12.50 1.05 12.73
CA ILE A 305 -12.31 2.48 13.07
C ILE A 305 -13.59 3.26 12.77
N ASN A 306 -14.13 3.13 11.56
CA ASN A 306 -15.36 3.80 11.16
C ASN A 306 -16.35 2.77 10.63
N LEU A 307 -17.13 2.16 11.52
CA LEU A 307 -18.28 1.36 11.10
C LEU A 307 -19.36 2.31 10.56
N PRO A 308 -19.70 2.23 9.26
CA PRO A 308 -20.78 3.03 8.71
C PRO A 308 -22.11 2.63 9.35
N ASP A 309 -22.98 3.60 9.57
CA ASP A 309 -24.36 3.34 9.97
C ASP A 309 -25.10 2.71 8.79
N ASP A 310 -25.36 1.40 8.86
CA ASP A 310 -26.15 0.70 7.86
C ASP A 310 -27.63 0.66 8.29
N LEU A 311 -28.33 1.75 8.00
CA LEU A 311 -29.78 1.87 8.21
C LEU A 311 -30.58 0.82 7.41
N GLY A 312 -29.99 0.19 6.38
CA GLY A 312 -30.67 -0.70 5.45
C GLY A 312 -30.76 -2.17 5.90
N MET A 313 -29.85 -2.64 6.75
CA MET A 313 -29.82 -4.05 7.19
C MET A 313 -30.67 -4.36 8.42
N GLY A 314 -31.30 -3.37 9.06
CA GLY A 314 -32.15 -3.57 10.24
C GLY A 314 -31.42 -4.12 11.48
N ALA A 315 -30.10 -4.33 11.41
CA ALA A 315 -29.25 -4.69 12.53
C ALA A 315 -28.80 -3.42 13.27
N SER A 316 -28.88 -3.41 14.60
CA SER A 316 -28.34 -2.31 15.40
C SER A 316 -26.83 -2.19 15.16
N HIS A 317 -26.30 -0.96 15.22
CA HIS A 317 -24.86 -0.66 15.12
C HIS A 317 -24.02 -1.60 16.00
N PHE A 318 -24.50 -1.87 17.22
CA PHE A 318 -23.90 -2.84 18.14
C PHE A 318 -23.81 -4.27 17.59
N TYR A 319 -24.85 -4.78 16.92
CA TYR A 319 -24.81 -6.15 16.39
C TYR A 319 -23.77 -6.28 15.27
N ALA A 320 -23.59 -5.24 14.44
CA ALA A 320 -22.53 -5.20 13.43
C ALA A 320 -21.13 -5.24 14.09
N GLU A 321 -20.92 -4.50 15.19
CA GLU A 321 -19.69 -4.58 15.99
C GLU A 321 -19.45 -5.99 16.55
N VAL A 322 -20.48 -6.62 17.11
CA VAL A 322 -20.38 -8.00 17.64
C VAL A 322 -19.99 -8.99 16.53
N LEU A 323 -20.60 -8.89 15.35
CA LEU A 323 -20.23 -9.74 14.20
C LEU A 323 -18.79 -9.49 13.75
N ARG A 324 -18.31 -8.25 13.83
CA ARG A 324 -16.93 -7.87 13.51
C ARG A 324 -15.94 -8.52 14.47
N VAL A 325 -16.19 -8.41 15.78
CA VAL A 325 -15.37 -9.04 16.83
C VAL A 325 -15.39 -10.56 16.69
N LYS A 326 -16.56 -11.15 16.43
CA LYS A 326 -16.70 -12.60 16.18
C LYS A 326 -15.83 -13.07 15.02
N LYS A 327 -15.81 -12.34 13.90
CA LYS A 327 -14.95 -12.65 12.75
C LYS A 327 -13.48 -12.66 13.15
N MET A 328 -13.01 -11.61 13.84
CA MET A 328 -11.62 -11.53 14.30
C MET A 328 -11.27 -12.66 15.27
N ALA A 329 -12.18 -13.02 16.18
CA ALA A 329 -12.00 -14.17 17.08
C ALA A 329 -11.87 -15.51 16.32
N GLN A 330 -12.63 -15.69 15.23
CA GLN A 330 -12.52 -16.85 14.34
C GLN A 330 -11.19 -16.90 13.57
N GLU A 331 -10.67 -15.75 13.15
CA GLU A 331 -9.34 -15.67 12.51
C GLU A 331 -8.22 -16.01 13.51
N LEU A 332 -8.31 -15.49 14.73
CA LEU A 332 -7.36 -15.78 15.82
C LEU A 332 -7.42 -17.23 16.30
N SER A 333 -8.55 -17.92 16.19
CA SER A 333 -8.66 -19.33 16.58
C SER A 333 -7.91 -20.26 15.62
N GLN A 334 -7.61 -19.80 14.41
CA GLN A 334 -6.81 -20.53 13.42
C GLN A 334 -5.29 -20.36 13.63
N SER A 335 -4.87 -19.93 14.82
CA SER A 335 -3.45 -19.68 15.19
C SER A 335 -2.75 -18.70 14.26
N ARG A 336 -3.47 -17.70 13.76
CA ARG A 336 -2.92 -16.63 12.94
C ARG A 336 -2.39 -15.49 13.82
N ASN A 337 -1.22 -14.97 13.46
CA ASN A 337 -0.64 -13.75 14.02
C ASN A 337 -1.19 -12.55 13.24
N LEU A 338 -1.97 -11.70 13.91
CA LEU A 338 -2.73 -10.62 13.28
C LEU A 338 -2.41 -9.28 13.95
N LEU A 339 -2.52 -8.20 13.19
CA LEU A 339 -2.72 -6.86 13.76
C LEU A 339 -4.22 -6.57 13.78
N ILE A 340 -4.77 -6.32 14.97
CA ILE A 340 -6.18 -5.97 15.13
C ILE A 340 -6.30 -4.60 15.81
N ILE A 341 -7.01 -3.69 15.17
CA ILE A 341 -7.23 -2.32 15.64
C ILE A 341 -8.71 -2.07 15.86
N PHE A 342 -9.09 -1.63 17.06
CA PHE A 342 -10.44 -1.18 17.37
C PHE A 342 -10.43 0.27 17.85
N ASP A 343 -11.30 1.08 17.27
CA ASP A 343 -11.65 2.39 17.77
C ASP A 343 -13.02 2.30 18.46
N GLU A 344 -13.05 2.58 19.76
CA GLU A 344 -14.28 2.65 20.57
C GLU A 344 -15.15 1.37 20.51
N LEU A 345 -14.62 0.27 21.05
CA LEU A 345 -15.37 -0.99 21.17
C LEU A 345 -16.74 -0.79 21.85
N PHE A 346 -17.79 -1.36 21.23
CA PHE A 346 -19.13 -1.50 21.81
C PHE A 346 -19.86 -0.18 22.11
N ARG A 347 -19.64 0.86 21.29
CA ARG A 347 -20.29 2.17 21.47
C ARG A 347 -21.81 2.13 21.31
N GLY A 348 -22.34 1.11 20.63
CA GLY A 348 -23.76 1.00 20.30
C GLY A 348 -24.66 0.40 21.39
N THR A 349 -24.14 0.09 22.58
CA THR A 349 -24.91 -0.52 23.69
C THR A 349 -24.86 0.32 24.98
N ASN A 350 -25.52 -0.16 26.03
CA ASN A 350 -25.49 0.50 27.34
C ASN A 350 -24.05 0.52 27.92
N VAL A 351 -23.74 1.52 28.73
CA VAL A 351 -22.37 1.74 29.26
C VAL A 351 -21.87 0.55 30.08
N LYS A 352 -22.74 -0.14 30.81
CA LYS A 352 -22.37 -1.29 31.65
C LYS A 352 -22.00 -2.51 30.80
N ASP A 353 -22.80 -2.82 29.78
CA ASP A 353 -22.55 -3.90 28.83
C ASP A 353 -21.28 -3.61 28.02
N ALA A 354 -21.10 -2.35 27.57
CA ALA A 354 -19.90 -1.93 26.86
C ALA A 354 -18.64 -2.07 27.72
N TYR A 355 -18.72 -1.70 29.01
CA TYR A 355 -17.66 -1.88 29.99
C TYR A 355 -17.31 -3.37 30.19
N GLU A 356 -18.31 -4.21 30.49
CA GLU A 356 -18.10 -5.64 30.74
C GLU A 356 -17.56 -6.35 29.49
N ALA A 357 -18.10 -6.03 28.30
CA ALA A 357 -17.67 -6.60 27.04
C ALA A 357 -16.25 -6.15 26.66
N THR A 358 -15.89 -4.87 26.88
CA THR A 358 -14.52 -4.37 26.63
C THR A 358 -13.50 -5.12 27.46
N ILE A 359 -13.78 -5.35 28.74
CA ILE A 359 -12.89 -6.13 29.63
C ILE A 359 -12.75 -7.56 29.10
N ALA A 360 -13.86 -8.27 28.91
CA ALA A 360 -13.85 -9.69 28.52
C ALA A 360 -13.14 -9.92 27.17
N VAL A 361 -13.39 -9.06 26.19
CA VAL A 361 -12.78 -9.18 24.85
C VAL A 361 -11.29 -8.82 24.90
N THR A 362 -10.92 -7.78 25.64
CA THR A 362 -9.51 -7.39 25.79
C THR A 362 -8.70 -8.46 26.53
N GLU A 363 -9.25 -9.08 27.57
CA GLU A 363 -8.66 -10.24 28.25
C GLU A 363 -8.45 -11.41 27.29
N GLY A 364 -9.45 -11.69 26.43
CA GLY A 364 -9.35 -12.72 25.39
C GLY A 364 -8.23 -12.45 24.38
N PHE A 365 -8.02 -11.19 23.99
CA PHE A 365 -6.92 -10.78 23.10
C PHE A 365 -5.55 -10.80 23.78
N ALA A 366 -5.48 -10.43 25.06
CA ALA A 366 -4.26 -10.56 25.86
C ALA A 366 -3.81 -12.04 25.94
N GLY A 367 -4.73 -13.00 25.87
CA GLY A 367 -4.42 -14.43 25.76
C GLY A 367 -3.84 -14.88 24.41
N LYS A 368 -3.59 -13.97 23.45
CA LYS A 368 -3.05 -14.26 22.11
C LYS A 368 -1.71 -13.55 21.87
N PRO A 369 -0.62 -13.98 22.52
CA PRO A 369 0.65 -13.25 22.55
C PRO A 369 1.36 -13.10 21.18
N GLY A 370 1.00 -13.92 20.19
CA GLY A 370 1.55 -13.80 18.83
C GLY A 370 0.88 -12.72 17.97
N SER A 371 -0.25 -12.17 18.42
CA SER A 371 -1.02 -11.13 17.73
C SER A 371 -0.91 -9.80 18.46
N LEU A 372 -1.01 -8.72 17.69
CA LEU A 372 -0.89 -7.35 18.15
C LEU A 372 -2.25 -6.69 18.15
N PHE A 373 -2.59 -6.03 19.25
CA PHE A 373 -3.89 -5.42 19.44
C PHE A 373 -3.74 -3.94 19.79
N VAL A 374 -4.52 -3.09 19.16
CA VAL A 374 -4.70 -1.69 19.56
C VAL A 374 -6.17 -1.45 19.81
N ILE A 375 -6.51 -1.07 21.03
CA ILE A 375 -7.89 -0.89 21.46
C ILE A 375 -8.00 0.52 22.04
N SER A 376 -8.73 1.38 21.32
CA SER A 376 -9.13 2.70 21.80
C SER A 376 -10.45 2.61 22.53
N THR A 377 -10.57 3.30 23.68
CA THR A 377 -11.84 3.37 24.42
C THR A 377 -12.01 4.68 25.18
N HIS A 378 -13.26 5.01 25.46
CA HIS A 378 -13.68 6.06 26.39
C HIS A 378 -13.94 5.55 27.81
N ILE A 379 -13.97 4.24 28.00
CA ILE A 379 -14.32 3.61 29.26
C ILE A 379 -13.05 3.43 30.09
N ILE A 380 -12.64 4.49 30.78
CA ILE A 380 -11.41 4.56 31.58
C ILE A 380 -11.40 3.48 32.67
N GLU A 381 -12.57 3.24 33.27
CA GLU A 381 -12.76 2.26 34.34
C GLU A 381 -12.40 0.84 33.90
N ALA A 382 -12.63 0.50 32.62
CA ALA A 382 -12.26 -0.80 32.08
C ALA A 382 -10.74 -0.99 32.08
N GLY A 383 -10.00 0.09 31.81
CA GLY A 383 -8.53 0.09 31.86
C GLY A 383 -7.98 -0.21 33.25
N GLU A 384 -8.59 0.33 34.31
CA GLU A 384 -8.16 0.07 35.69
C GLU A 384 -8.35 -1.39 36.11
N VAL A 385 -9.45 -2.02 35.71
CA VAL A 385 -9.66 -3.46 35.95
C VAL A 385 -8.68 -4.31 35.15
N LEU A 386 -8.49 -3.98 33.87
CA LEU A 386 -7.56 -4.69 32.99
C LEU A 386 -6.11 -4.61 33.51
N ARG A 387 -5.69 -3.47 34.07
CA ARG A 387 -4.36 -3.29 34.68
C ARG A 387 -4.10 -4.27 35.82
N GLN A 388 -5.14 -4.64 36.58
CA GLN A 388 -5.04 -5.59 37.68
C GLN A 388 -5.05 -7.07 37.21
N ARG A 389 -5.67 -7.34 36.06
CA ARG A 389 -5.93 -8.71 35.57
C ARG A 389 -4.94 -9.20 34.51
N CYS A 390 -4.40 -8.31 33.69
CA CYS A 390 -3.53 -8.67 32.57
C CYS A 390 -2.23 -7.89 32.61
N ARG A 391 -1.10 -8.60 32.73
CA ARG A 391 0.24 -7.98 32.82
C ARG A 391 0.80 -7.52 31.48
N ASN A 392 0.28 -8.08 30.38
CA ASN A 392 0.73 -7.82 29.01
C ASN A 392 -0.10 -6.77 28.27
N ILE A 393 -0.85 -5.95 29.02
CA ILE A 393 -1.54 -4.78 28.46
C ILE A 393 -0.68 -3.54 28.75
N ARG A 394 -0.29 -2.84 27.68
CA ARG A 394 0.34 -1.54 27.77
C ARG A 394 -0.71 -0.45 27.68
N PHE A 395 -0.75 0.40 28.69
CA PHE A 395 -1.65 1.55 28.73
C PHE A 395 -0.93 2.78 28.18
N ILE A 396 -1.50 3.38 27.15
CA ILE A 396 -1.00 4.61 26.54
C ILE A 396 -2.14 5.61 26.37
N PHE A 397 -1.81 6.90 26.35
CA PHE A 397 -2.79 7.93 26.13
C PHE A 397 -2.22 9.12 25.34
N LEU A 398 -3.13 9.91 24.78
CA LEU A 398 -2.82 11.19 24.14
C LEU A 398 -3.27 12.32 25.07
N PRO A 399 -2.34 13.03 25.74
CA PRO A 399 -2.69 14.02 26.75
C PRO A 399 -3.29 15.29 26.13
N THR A 400 -4.27 15.83 26.82
CA THR A 400 -4.82 17.17 26.59
C THR A 400 -4.29 18.09 27.66
N ARG A 401 -3.53 19.13 27.28
CA ARG A 401 -2.99 20.11 28.22
C ARG A 401 -3.85 21.37 28.19
N MET A 402 -4.05 22.01 29.33
CA MET A 402 -4.78 23.28 29.40
C MET A 402 -3.80 24.44 29.27
N GLN A 403 -4.04 25.34 28.31
CA GLN A 403 -3.37 26.63 28.21
C GLN A 403 -4.38 27.72 28.56
N GLY A 404 -4.40 28.12 29.83
CA GLY A 404 -5.51 28.92 30.39
C GLY A 404 -6.80 28.12 30.34
N ASN A 405 -7.82 28.63 29.64
CA ASN A 405 -9.08 27.93 29.43
C ASN A 405 -9.13 27.11 28.13
N THR A 406 -8.09 27.15 27.28
CA THR A 406 -8.12 26.46 25.99
C THR A 406 -7.45 25.08 26.07
N PRO A 407 -8.12 24.00 25.62
CA PRO A 407 -7.49 22.69 25.52
C PRO A 407 -6.51 22.65 24.34
N VAL A 408 -5.29 22.18 24.60
CA VAL A 408 -4.22 21.99 23.62
C VAL A 408 -3.91 20.50 23.53
N TYR A 409 -4.06 19.94 22.32
CA TYR A 409 -3.76 18.54 22.04
C TYR A 409 -2.31 18.39 21.64
N THR A 410 -1.57 17.52 22.35
CA THR A 410 -0.13 17.32 22.09
C THR A 410 0.14 16.43 20.87
N TYR A 411 -0.82 15.57 20.53
CA TYR A 411 -0.71 14.52 19.50
C TYR A 411 0.47 13.54 19.72
N SER A 412 1.03 13.49 20.93
CA SER A 412 2.16 12.64 21.29
C SER A 412 1.75 11.62 22.35
N LEU A 413 2.10 10.35 22.14
CA LEU A 413 1.80 9.27 23.05
C LEU A 413 2.59 9.38 24.36
N GLU A 414 1.89 9.26 25.48
CA GLU A 414 2.47 9.11 26.82
C GLU A 414 1.99 7.79 27.47
N GLU A 415 2.78 7.25 28.40
CA GLU A 415 2.43 6.02 29.12
C GLU A 415 1.45 6.31 30.26
N GLY A 416 0.45 5.44 30.40
CA GLY A 416 -0.56 5.54 31.46
C GLY A 416 -1.99 5.48 30.93
N ILE A 417 -2.92 5.77 31.83
CA ILE A 417 -4.33 5.97 31.50
C ILE A 417 -4.60 7.46 31.73
N THR A 418 -5.34 8.10 30.83
CA THR A 418 -5.67 9.52 30.96
C THR A 418 -6.58 9.80 32.16
N ASP A 419 -6.34 10.92 32.85
CA ASP A 419 -7.24 11.50 33.85
C ASP A 419 -8.16 12.61 33.25
N ASP A 420 -8.08 12.83 31.93
CA ASP A 420 -8.72 13.97 31.25
C ASP A 420 -10.25 13.88 31.24
N ARG A 421 -10.91 14.63 32.14
CA ARG A 421 -12.38 14.84 32.13
C ARG A 421 -12.75 16.20 31.56
N HIS A 422 -12.31 16.52 30.35
CA HIS A 422 -12.43 17.87 29.75
C HIS A 422 -13.74 18.16 28.99
N GLY A 423 -14.70 17.22 28.94
CA GLY A 423 -15.95 17.41 28.19
C GLY A 423 -16.75 18.65 28.62
N MET A 424 -16.88 18.88 29.93
CA MET A 424 -17.57 20.07 30.46
C MET A 424 -16.80 21.37 30.22
N VAL A 425 -15.47 21.32 30.18
CA VAL A 425 -14.64 22.48 29.86
C VAL A 425 -14.90 22.93 28.42
N ILE A 426 -15.05 21.99 27.48
CA ILE A 426 -15.41 22.29 26.09
C ILE A 426 -16.82 22.89 26.00
N ILE A 427 -17.80 22.30 26.70
CA ILE A 427 -19.18 22.82 26.75
C ILE A 427 -19.22 24.27 27.29
N ASN A 428 -18.45 24.53 28.35
CA ASN A 428 -18.35 25.86 28.96
C ASN A 428 -17.67 26.86 28.01
N ASN A 429 -16.57 26.47 27.36
CA ASN A 429 -15.87 27.32 26.39
C ASN A 429 -16.70 27.65 25.15
N ALA A 430 -17.55 26.72 24.71
CA ALA A 430 -18.49 26.96 23.62
C ALA A 430 -19.66 27.88 24.04
N GLN A 431 -19.67 28.36 25.28
CA GLN A 431 -20.69 29.24 25.86
C GLN A 431 -22.11 28.69 25.73
N ILE A 432 -22.26 27.36 25.60
CA ILE A 432 -23.56 26.72 25.35
C ILE A 432 -24.52 27.03 26.51
N LEU A 433 -24.05 26.88 27.75
CA LEU A 433 -24.86 27.15 28.93
C LEU A 433 -25.22 28.64 29.07
N ASP A 434 -24.31 29.54 28.70
CA ASP A 434 -24.56 30.98 28.70
C ASP A 434 -25.57 31.38 27.62
N ILE A 435 -25.46 30.83 26.41
CA ILE A 435 -26.41 31.05 25.31
C ILE A 435 -27.80 30.52 25.68
N LEU A 436 -27.88 29.33 26.28
CA LEU A 436 -29.13 28.75 26.74
C LEU A 436 -29.77 29.58 27.88
N ALA A 437 -28.95 30.15 28.77
CA ALA A 437 -29.44 30.93 29.91
C ALA A 437 -29.79 32.38 29.55
N LYS A 438 -29.05 33.02 28.64
CA LYS A 438 -29.10 34.47 28.40
C LYS A 438 -29.49 34.85 26.96
N GLY A 439 -29.67 33.86 26.08
CA GLY A 439 -29.82 34.06 24.64
C GLY A 439 -28.48 34.29 23.95
N THR A 440 -28.45 34.14 22.63
CA THR A 440 -27.23 34.34 21.83
C THR A 440 -26.74 35.79 22.01
N PRO A 441 -25.45 36.01 22.33
CA PRO A 441 -24.88 37.35 22.28
C PRO A 441 -25.15 37.93 20.90
N LYS A 442 -25.74 39.12 20.82
CA LYS A 442 -25.81 39.84 19.53
C LYS A 442 -24.37 40.09 19.09
N GLU A 443 -24.00 39.56 17.93
CA GLU A 443 -22.76 39.97 17.25
C GLU A 443 -22.81 41.50 17.11
N VAL A 444 -21.78 42.18 17.62
CA VAL A 444 -21.61 43.64 17.53
C VAL A 444 -20.83 43.96 16.28
#